data_AF-A0AAV1QJG1-F1
#
_entry.id   AF-A0AAV1QJG1-F1
#
_cell.length_a   1.000
_cell.length_b   1.000
_cell.length_c   1.000
_cell.angle_alpha   90.00
_cell.angle_beta   90.00
_cell.angle_gamma   90.00
#
_symmetry.space_group_name_H-M   'P 1'
#
loop_
_entity.id
_entity.type
_entity.pdbx_description
1 polymer ?
#
loop_
_entity_poly.entity_id
_entity_poly.type
_entity_poly.pdbx_seq_one_letter_code
_entity_poly.pdbx_strand_id
1 'polypeptide(L)'
;MAHSYTLDTLIFKTLDLKSGLQILADLPEAVVTAIKTRFAEDAVLAAVTLPKLKLRWLRTQDRKDKAKASLLEECQKIDQDQQTGTSMSTSTHRPSRDSAVEEELFSFEDGGDNSSTPECQIADYFKSGAKGMDSLNGLELIKNISLRYNAAPPSSAPVERLFSLGKLVFTPKRNRLSDQKFEKLLILRYNRWFKS
;
A
#
# COMPACT_ATOMS: atom_id res chain seq x y z
N MET A 1 28.77 -6.26 4.23
CA MET A 1 28.81 -4.78 4.35
C MET A 1 28.60 -4.04 2.99
N ALA A 2 27.54 -4.29 2.17
CA ALA A 2 27.37 -3.62 0.84
C ALA A 2 26.17 -2.63 0.59
N HIS A 3 24.89 -3.04 0.65
CA HIS A 3 23.65 -2.23 0.43
C HIS A 3 23.45 -0.78 0.96
N SER A 4 23.79 -0.39 2.21
CA SER A 4 23.64 1.03 2.61
C SER A 4 24.71 1.95 2.00
N TYR A 5 25.85 1.38 1.60
CA TYR A 5 26.88 2.16 0.92
C TYR A 5 26.44 2.43 -0.51
N THR A 6 25.67 1.54 -1.16
CA THR A 6 25.36 1.67 -2.58
C THR A 6 24.45 2.85 -2.95
N LEU A 7 23.42 3.19 -2.15
CA LEU A 7 22.56 4.33 -2.48
C LEU A 7 23.26 5.67 -2.20
N ASP A 8 23.87 5.80 -1.02
CA ASP A 8 24.64 7.00 -0.65
C ASP A 8 25.85 7.19 -1.57
N THR A 9 26.53 6.11 -1.97
CA THR A 9 27.61 6.13 -2.98
C THR A 9 27.09 6.45 -4.38
N LEU A 10 25.91 5.94 -4.76
CA LEU A 10 25.29 6.26 -6.05
C LEU A 10 24.92 7.74 -6.10
N ILE A 11 24.30 8.27 -5.04
CA ILE A 11 23.97 9.70 -4.91
C ILE A 11 25.25 10.53 -4.98
N PHE A 12 26.28 10.17 -4.21
CA PHE A 12 27.57 10.84 -4.21
C PHE A 12 28.22 10.86 -5.60
N LYS A 13 28.35 9.69 -6.25
CA LYS A 13 28.91 9.57 -7.60
C LYS A 13 28.09 10.31 -8.65
N THR A 14 26.78 10.36 -8.49
CA THR A 14 25.90 11.13 -9.40
C THR A 14 26.18 12.62 -9.27
N LEU A 15 26.33 13.14 -8.05
CA LEU A 15 26.66 14.55 -7.81
C LEU A 15 28.08 14.93 -8.28
N ASP A 16 29.04 14.02 -8.15
CA ASP A 16 30.43 14.25 -8.57
C ASP A 16 30.53 14.54 -10.09
N LEU A 17 29.65 13.93 -10.89
CA LEU A 17 29.55 14.16 -12.34
C LEU A 17 29.09 15.58 -12.72
N LYS A 18 28.54 16.35 -11.77
CA LYS A 18 28.04 17.71 -12.02
C LYS A 18 29.10 18.64 -12.61
N SER A 19 30.31 18.57 -12.07
CA SER A 19 31.43 19.43 -12.49
C SER A 19 31.86 19.23 -13.96
N GLY A 20 31.57 18.05 -14.53
CA GLY A 20 31.91 17.71 -15.91
C GLY A 20 30.82 18.01 -16.95
N LEU A 21 29.62 18.44 -16.53
CA LEU A 21 28.46 18.65 -17.41
C LEU A 21 28.28 20.13 -17.75
N GLN A 22 28.52 20.49 -19.01
CA GLN A 22 28.35 21.88 -19.50
C GLN A 22 26.94 22.21 -19.98
N ILE A 23 26.16 21.21 -20.42
CA ILE A 23 24.83 21.40 -21.03
C ILE A 23 23.70 20.97 -20.09
N LEU A 24 23.93 19.93 -19.28
CA LEU A 24 22.94 19.37 -18.35
C LEU A 24 23.44 19.49 -16.90
N ALA A 25 23.87 20.70 -16.52
CA ALA A 25 24.45 20.97 -15.20
C ALA A 25 23.50 20.62 -14.03
N ASP A 26 22.18 20.65 -14.24
CA ASP A 26 21.17 20.35 -13.22
C ASP A 26 20.67 18.90 -13.23
N LEU A 27 21.07 18.09 -14.22
CA LEU A 27 20.63 16.70 -14.35
C LEU A 27 21.07 15.85 -13.13
N PRO A 28 22.30 15.96 -12.61
CA PRO A 28 22.70 15.25 -11.40
C PRO A 28 21.79 15.51 -10.20
N GLU A 29 21.45 16.79 -9.93
CA GLU A 29 20.50 17.14 -8.89
C GLU A 29 19.12 16.55 -9.13
N ALA A 30 18.61 16.63 -10.37
CA ALA A 30 17.32 16.09 -10.73
C ALA A 30 17.25 14.57 -10.52
N VAL A 31 18.31 13.84 -10.91
CA VAL A 31 18.43 12.39 -10.71
C VAL A 31 18.49 12.05 -9.23
N VAL A 32 19.31 12.77 -8.44
CA VAL A 32 19.39 12.56 -6.99
C VAL A 32 18.05 12.83 -6.31
N THR A 33 17.36 13.89 -6.73
CA THR A 33 16.03 14.22 -6.23
C THR A 33 15.06 13.08 -6.55
N ALA A 34 15.01 12.60 -7.79
CA ALA A 34 14.17 11.48 -8.19
C ALA A 34 14.49 10.18 -7.42
N ILE A 35 15.77 9.89 -7.16
CA ILE A 35 16.20 8.76 -6.34
C ILE A 35 15.68 8.92 -4.91
N LYS A 36 15.91 10.08 -4.28
CA LYS A 36 15.44 10.35 -2.91
C LYS A 36 13.92 10.26 -2.80
N THR A 37 13.19 10.81 -3.77
CA THR A 37 11.72 10.72 -3.81
C THR A 37 11.23 9.29 -3.99
N ARG A 38 11.86 8.49 -4.86
CA ARG A 38 11.47 7.09 -5.08
C ARG A 38 11.84 6.15 -3.93
N PHE A 39 12.93 6.43 -3.21
CA PHE A 39 13.39 5.64 -2.07
C PHE A 39 13.15 6.37 -0.73
N ALA A 40 12.06 7.15 -0.67
CA ALA A 40 11.63 7.88 0.52
C ALA A 40 11.20 6.93 1.67
N GLU A 41 10.72 7.50 2.77
CA GLU A 41 10.36 6.77 4.00
C GLU A 41 9.35 5.63 3.74
N ASP A 42 8.41 5.83 2.81
CA ASP A 42 7.45 4.82 2.36
C ASP A 42 8.13 3.55 1.83
N ALA A 43 9.28 3.68 1.17
CA ALA A 43 10.04 2.53 0.66
C ALA A 43 10.69 1.71 1.79
N VAL A 44 10.99 2.35 2.93
CA VAL A 44 11.50 1.67 4.12
C VAL A 44 10.41 0.81 4.73
N LEU A 45 9.21 1.35 4.93
CA LEU A 45 8.05 0.61 5.44
C LEU A 45 7.67 -0.55 4.51
N ALA A 46 7.66 -0.31 3.20
CA ALA A 46 7.46 -1.35 2.20
C ALA A 46 8.48 -2.50 2.37
N ALA A 47 9.77 -2.18 2.44
CA ALA A 47 10.82 -3.18 2.55
C ALA A 47 10.82 -3.92 3.89
N VAL A 48 10.50 -3.25 4.99
CA VAL A 48 10.48 -3.85 6.33
C VAL A 48 9.32 -4.82 6.51
N THR A 49 8.18 -4.54 5.89
CA THR A 49 6.99 -5.41 5.93
C THR A 49 7.06 -6.61 4.99
N LEU A 50 8.06 -6.68 4.11
CA LEU A 50 8.32 -7.87 3.29
C LEU A 50 9.07 -8.95 4.11
N PRO A 51 8.49 -10.14 4.33
CA PRO A 51 9.09 -11.20 5.17
C PRO A 51 10.46 -11.67 4.71
N LYS A 52 10.73 -11.61 3.40
CA LYS A 52 12.05 -11.94 2.81
C LYS A 52 13.14 -10.94 3.20
N LEU A 53 12.79 -9.67 3.37
CA LEU A 53 13.71 -8.57 3.61
C LEU A 53 13.80 -8.21 5.09
N LYS A 54 12.67 -7.93 5.75
CA LYS A 54 12.61 -7.47 7.15
C LYS A 54 13.67 -6.39 7.41
N LEU A 55 14.54 -6.60 8.39
CA LEU A 55 15.66 -5.72 8.75
C LEU A 55 16.99 -6.17 8.14
N ARG A 56 17.01 -7.23 7.32
CA ARG A 56 18.25 -7.88 6.84
C ARG A 56 19.08 -7.00 5.92
N TRP A 57 18.42 -6.08 5.21
CA TRP A 57 19.04 -5.15 4.28
C TRP A 57 19.66 -3.93 4.99
N LEU A 58 19.23 -3.66 6.23
CA LEU A 58 19.75 -2.59 7.08
C LEU A 58 20.99 -3.06 7.84
N ARG A 59 22.06 -2.27 7.78
CA ARG A 59 23.36 -2.66 8.36
C ARG A 59 23.63 -2.09 9.73
N THR A 60 23.28 -0.83 9.94
CA THR A 60 23.50 -0.14 11.20
C THR A 60 22.34 -0.39 12.15
N GLN A 61 22.63 -0.49 13.44
CA GLN A 61 21.60 -0.69 14.45
C GLN A 61 20.65 0.51 14.51
N ASP A 62 21.19 1.74 14.45
CA ASP A 62 20.41 2.99 14.35
C ASP A 62 19.34 2.94 13.24
N ARG A 63 19.68 2.45 12.04
CA ARG A 63 18.70 2.36 10.96
C ARG A 63 17.66 1.28 11.20
N LYS A 64 18.05 0.15 11.81
CA LYS A 64 17.09 -0.89 12.21
C LYS A 64 16.12 -0.37 13.26
N ASP A 65 16.61 0.41 14.22
CA ASP A 65 15.79 0.96 15.29
C ASP A 65 14.84 2.03 14.75
N LYS A 66 15.30 2.91 13.86
CA LYS A 66 14.44 3.85 13.12
C LYS A 66 13.35 3.14 12.34
N ALA A 67 13.70 2.11 11.57
CA ALA A 67 12.74 1.32 10.80
C ALA A 67 11.69 0.62 11.68
N LYS A 68 12.09 0.11 12.85
CA LYS A 68 11.17 -0.45 13.84
C LYS A 68 10.25 0.62 14.43
N ALA A 69 10.79 1.79 14.76
CA ALA A 69 10.01 2.90 15.30
C ALA A 69 8.95 3.39 14.29
N SER A 70 9.32 3.58 13.02
CA SER A 70 8.37 3.94 11.96
C SER A 70 7.29 2.88 11.77
N LEU A 71 7.65 1.59 11.82
CA LEU A 71 6.67 0.50 11.73
C LEU A 71 5.71 0.50 12.92
N LEU A 72 6.22 0.72 14.14
CA LEU A 72 5.41 0.80 15.35
C LEU A 72 4.42 1.96 15.29
N GLU A 73 4.89 3.13 14.87
CA GLU A 73 4.05 4.33 14.70
C GLU A 73 2.90 4.06 13.71
N GLU A 74 3.18 3.42 12.58
CA GLU A 74 2.13 3.06 11.60
C GLU A 74 1.15 2.00 12.14
N CYS A 75 1.63 1.00 12.88
CA CYS A 75 0.75 0.03 13.53
C CYS A 75 -0.18 0.72 14.54
N GLN A 76 0.33 1.67 15.32
CA GLN A 76 -0.47 2.42 16.29
C GLN A 76 -1.52 3.32 15.61
N LYS A 77 -1.18 3.94 14.48
CA LYS A 77 -2.16 4.71 13.67
C LYS A 77 -3.31 3.82 13.20
N ILE A 78 -3.00 2.64 12.65
CA ILE A 78 -4.02 1.70 12.16
C ILE A 78 -4.89 1.18 13.31
N ASP A 79 -4.30 0.85 14.45
CA ASP A 79 -5.03 0.37 15.63
C ASP A 79 -6.00 1.45 16.17
N GLN A 80 -5.57 2.72 16.20
CA GLN A 80 -6.44 3.85 16.56
C GLN A 80 -7.57 4.07 15.54
N ASP A 81 -7.29 4.01 14.24
CA ASP A 81 -8.30 4.18 13.20
C ASP A 81 -9.40 3.10 13.27
N GLN A 82 -9.04 1.85 13.61
CA GLN A 82 -9.99 0.77 13.81
C GLN A 82 -10.87 0.96 15.04
N GLN A 83 -10.30 1.47 16.14
CA GLN A 83 -11.07 1.76 17.37
C GLN A 83 -12.02 2.95 17.18
N THR A 84 -11.62 3.96 16.41
CA THR A 84 -12.43 5.17 16.19
C THR A 84 -13.57 4.95 15.16
N GLY A 85 -13.39 4.01 14.23
CA GLY A 85 -14.42 3.62 13.24
C GLY A 85 -15.65 2.90 13.80
N THR A 86 -15.64 2.49 15.08
CA THR A 86 -16.75 1.77 15.73
C THR A 86 -17.73 2.71 16.48
N SER A 87 -17.53 4.03 16.43
CA SER A 87 -18.40 5.01 17.12
C SER A 87 -18.88 6.13 16.20
N MET A 88 -19.63 5.80 15.15
CA MET A 88 -20.55 6.77 14.52
C MET A 88 -21.84 6.08 14.09
N SER A 89 -22.69 5.76 15.07
CA SER A 89 -24.12 5.61 14.84
C SER A 89 -24.76 7.00 14.98
N THR A 90 -24.90 7.72 13.86
CA THR A 90 -25.74 8.93 13.81
C THR A 90 -27.18 8.54 14.11
N SER A 91 -27.65 8.94 15.29
CA SER A 91 -29.06 9.06 15.62
C SER A 91 -29.74 10.03 14.64
N THR A 92 -30.70 9.53 13.85
CA THR A 92 -31.86 10.30 13.38
C THR A 92 -32.98 9.32 13.02
N HIS A 93 -34.14 9.55 13.64
CA HIS A 93 -35.37 8.76 13.57
C HIS A 93 -35.90 8.44 12.17
N ARG A 94 -36.42 7.22 11.97
CA ARG A 94 -37.73 6.97 11.28
C ARG A 94 -38.29 5.56 11.55
N PRO A 95 -39.63 5.35 11.55
CA PRO A 95 -40.25 4.12 12.01
C PRO A 95 -40.57 3.11 10.89
N SER A 96 -40.71 1.85 11.32
CA SER A 96 -41.48 0.72 10.75
C SER A 96 -41.13 0.15 9.37
N ARG A 97 -40.61 -1.10 9.44
CA ARG A 97 -41.31 -2.35 9.02
C ARG A 97 -40.99 -2.95 7.63
N ASP A 98 -40.60 -4.24 7.72
CA ASP A 98 -40.56 -5.35 6.75
C ASP A 98 -39.51 -5.33 5.61
N SER A 99 -38.43 -6.12 5.77
CA SER A 99 -37.99 -7.18 4.82
C SER A 99 -36.53 -7.60 5.03
N ALA A 100 -36.35 -8.70 5.75
CA ALA A 100 -35.42 -9.81 5.52
C ALA A 100 -34.13 -9.60 4.68
N VAL A 101 -32.99 -9.77 5.38
CA VAL A 101 -31.78 -10.53 4.98
C VAL A 101 -30.99 -10.05 3.76
N GLU A 102 -30.19 -8.99 3.89
CA GLU A 102 -29.05 -8.70 2.99
C GLU A 102 -27.80 -8.16 3.71
N GLU A 103 -27.82 -7.96 5.04
CA GLU A 103 -26.67 -7.37 5.77
C GLU A 103 -25.71 -8.39 6.39
N GLU A 104 -25.98 -9.69 6.24
CA GLU A 104 -25.11 -10.79 6.70
C GLU A 104 -24.04 -11.20 5.67
N LEU A 105 -23.99 -10.55 4.49
CA LEU A 105 -22.99 -10.87 3.46
C LEU A 105 -21.60 -10.28 3.74
N PHE A 106 -21.50 -9.33 4.68
CA PHE A 106 -20.25 -8.64 5.03
C PHE A 106 -19.84 -8.79 6.50
N SER A 107 -20.53 -9.64 7.25
CA SER A 107 -20.16 -9.99 8.62
C SER A 107 -19.11 -11.11 8.57
N PHE A 108 -17.85 -10.74 8.36
CA PHE A 108 -16.76 -11.65 8.68
C PHE A 108 -16.70 -11.75 10.20
N GLU A 109 -17.13 -12.89 10.76
CA GLU A 109 -16.81 -13.23 12.15
C GLU A 109 -15.28 -13.27 12.27
N ASP A 110 -14.69 -12.23 12.85
CA ASP A 110 -13.29 -12.21 13.25
C ASP A 110 -13.14 -13.12 14.47
N GLY A 111 -13.11 -14.42 14.20
CA GLY A 111 -12.77 -15.46 15.16
C GLY A 111 -11.26 -15.49 15.38
N GLY A 112 -10.71 -14.43 15.97
CA GLY A 112 -9.33 -14.34 16.38
C GLY A 112 -9.18 -13.44 17.59
N ASP A 113 -9.01 -14.04 18.77
CA ASP A 113 -8.46 -13.36 19.95
C ASP A 113 -7.04 -12.86 19.62
N ASN A 114 -6.95 -11.73 18.91
CA ASN A 114 -5.71 -11.03 18.58
C ASN A 114 -5.63 -9.73 19.39
N SER A 115 -5.87 -9.82 20.70
CA SER A 115 -5.42 -8.80 21.66
C SER A 115 -3.89 -8.88 21.83
N SER A 116 -3.14 -8.88 20.73
CA SER A 116 -1.70 -8.67 20.74
C SER A 116 -1.48 -7.20 20.50
N THR A 117 -0.88 -6.52 21.48
CA THR A 117 -0.52 -5.11 21.32
C THR A 117 0.35 -4.94 20.06
N PRO A 118 0.34 -3.76 19.41
CA PRO A 118 1.18 -3.49 18.24
C PRO A 118 2.63 -3.94 18.42
N GLU A 119 3.18 -3.76 19.61
CA GLU A 119 4.54 -4.15 19.99
C GLU A 119 4.74 -5.67 19.97
N CYS A 120 3.76 -6.44 20.45
CA CYS A 120 3.80 -7.90 20.45
C CYS A 120 3.79 -8.45 19.02
N GLN A 121 2.90 -7.96 18.14
CA GLN A 121 2.87 -8.39 16.73
C GLN A 121 4.18 -8.09 16.00
N ILE A 122 4.74 -6.90 16.22
CA ILE A 122 6.02 -6.50 15.61
C ILE A 122 7.16 -7.38 16.12
N ALA A 123 7.19 -7.66 17.43
CA ALA A 123 8.20 -8.54 18.02
C ALA A 123 8.12 -9.96 17.42
N ASP A 124 6.92 -10.52 17.30
CA ASP A 124 6.70 -11.86 16.75
C ASP A 124 7.03 -11.92 15.26
N TYR A 125 6.69 -10.87 14.51
CA TYR A 125 7.08 -10.73 13.11
C TYR A 125 8.60 -10.79 12.91
N PHE A 126 9.37 -10.04 13.71
CA PHE A 126 10.83 -10.02 13.58
C PHE A 126 11.53 -11.25 14.15
N LYS A 127 10.94 -11.92 15.16
CA LYS A 127 11.43 -13.21 15.66
C LYS A 127 11.17 -14.35 14.68
N SER A 128 10.06 -14.28 13.94
CA SER A 128 9.68 -15.30 12.97
C SER A 128 10.74 -15.44 11.86
N GLY A 129 11.17 -16.68 11.60
CA GLY A 129 12.04 -17.03 10.48
C GLY A 129 11.33 -17.15 9.13
N ALA A 130 10.00 -16.97 9.10
CA ALA A 130 9.20 -17.13 7.89
C ALA A 130 9.52 -16.06 6.84
N LYS A 131 9.52 -16.50 5.58
CA LYS A 131 9.88 -15.69 4.39
C LYS A 131 8.75 -15.60 3.36
N GLY A 132 7.72 -16.43 3.47
CA GLY A 132 6.56 -16.42 2.58
C GLY A 132 5.61 -15.28 2.95
N MET A 133 4.82 -14.79 2.00
CA MET A 133 3.84 -13.73 2.30
C MET A 133 2.68 -14.25 3.15
N ASP A 134 2.37 -15.54 3.06
CA ASP A 134 1.34 -16.21 3.85
C ASP A 134 1.61 -16.13 5.36
N SER A 135 2.86 -15.90 5.78
CA SER A 135 3.18 -15.72 7.20
C SER A 135 2.61 -14.43 7.80
N LEU A 136 2.14 -13.50 6.97
CA LEU A 136 1.47 -12.30 7.45
C LEU A 136 -0.01 -12.54 7.79
N ASN A 137 -0.59 -13.69 7.45
CA ASN A 137 -2.02 -13.96 7.67
C ASN A 137 -2.42 -13.95 9.16
N GLY A 138 -1.48 -14.21 10.08
CA GLY A 138 -1.71 -14.09 11.52
C GLY A 138 -1.23 -12.77 12.13
N LEU A 139 -0.83 -11.79 11.32
CA LEU A 139 -0.24 -10.51 11.75
C LEU A 139 -0.95 -9.36 11.03
N GLU A 140 -2.20 -9.11 11.41
CA GLU A 140 -3.13 -8.26 10.66
C GLU A 140 -2.62 -6.81 10.49
N LEU A 141 -1.97 -6.23 11.52
CA LEU A 141 -1.40 -4.89 11.42
C LEU A 141 -0.27 -4.83 10.38
N ILE A 142 0.66 -5.78 10.44
CA ILE A 142 1.80 -5.87 9.50
C ILE A 142 1.32 -6.16 8.09
N LYS A 143 0.29 -7.00 7.95
CA LYS A 143 -0.32 -7.33 6.66
C LYS A 143 -0.96 -6.11 6.01
N ASN A 144 -1.70 -5.31 6.77
CA ASN A 144 -2.33 -4.09 6.27
C ASN A 144 -1.28 -3.06 5.82
N ILE A 145 -0.22 -2.85 6.59
CA ILE A 145 0.90 -1.99 6.18
C ILE A 145 1.57 -2.56 4.92
N SER A 146 1.83 -3.87 4.88
CA SER A 146 2.44 -4.52 3.71
C SER A 146 1.61 -4.28 2.44
N LEU A 147 0.28 -4.44 2.52
CA LEU A 147 -0.62 -4.20 1.39
C LEU A 147 -0.61 -2.73 0.97
N ARG A 148 -0.73 -1.81 1.92
CA ARG A 148 -0.75 -0.36 1.66
C ARG A 148 0.49 0.11 0.89
N TYR A 149 1.67 -0.30 1.32
CA TYR A 149 2.93 0.20 0.76
C TYR A 149 3.48 -0.65 -0.40
N ASN A 150 3.13 -1.94 -0.51
CA ASN A 150 3.66 -2.81 -1.58
C ASN A 150 2.66 -3.16 -2.69
N ALA A 151 1.35 -2.98 -2.48
CA ALA A 151 0.32 -3.35 -3.47
C ALA A 151 -0.17 -2.16 -4.32
N ALA A 152 0.40 -0.97 -4.15
CA ALA A 152 0.11 0.15 -5.02
C ALA A 152 0.47 -0.20 -6.48
N PRO A 153 -0.43 0.03 -7.45
CA PRO A 153 -0.15 -0.30 -8.84
C PRO A 153 1.07 0.50 -9.31
N PRO A 154 2.10 -0.16 -9.88
CA PRO A 154 3.36 0.50 -10.22
C PRO A 154 3.24 1.46 -11.42
N SER A 155 2.07 1.58 -12.04
CA SER A 155 1.81 2.43 -13.20
C SER A 155 0.33 2.75 -13.37
N SER A 156 0.05 3.76 -14.19
CA SER A 156 -1.29 4.10 -14.69
C SER A 156 -1.87 3.09 -15.69
N ALA A 157 -1.11 2.07 -16.12
CA ALA A 157 -1.55 1.16 -17.17
C ALA A 157 -2.92 0.47 -16.91
N PRO A 158 -3.27 0.03 -15.68
CA PRO A 158 -4.61 -0.49 -15.40
C PRO A 158 -5.71 0.55 -15.62
N VAL A 159 -5.44 1.81 -15.25
CA VAL A 159 -6.36 2.95 -15.39
C VAL A 159 -6.50 3.34 -16.86
N GLU A 160 -5.41 3.42 -17.62
CA GLU A 160 -5.43 3.67 -19.06
C GLU A 160 -6.20 2.58 -19.83
N ARG A 161 -6.04 1.33 -19.41
CA ARG A 161 -6.81 0.21 -19.95
C ARG A 161 -8.30 0.37 -19.63
N LEU A 162 -8.65 0.78 -18.42
CA LEU A 162 -10.04 1.09 -18.04
C LEU A 162 -10.63 2.17 -18.96
N PHE A 163 -9.93 3.29 -19.18
CA PHE A 163 -10.38 4.34 -20.09
C PHE A 163 -10.46 3.89 -21.55
N SER A 164 -9.55 3.02 -21.98
CA SER A 164 -9.59 2.41 -23.31
C SER A 164 -10.84 1.55 -23.51
N LEU A 165 -11.24 0.77 -22.49
CA LEU A 165 -12.50 0.03 -22.48
C LEU A 165 -13.73 0.95 -22.42
N GLY A 166 -13.59 2.11 -21.78
CA GLY A 166 -14.62 3.15 -21.74
C GLY A 166 -15.13 3.54 -23.13
N LYS A 167 -14.23 3.62 -24.12
CA LYS A 167 -14.58 3.90 -25.53
C LYS A 167 -15.47 2.83 -26.17
N LEU A 168 -15.45 1.60 -25.65
CA LEU A 168 -16.26 0.48 -26.14
C LEU A 168 -17.62 0.40 -25.45
N VAL A 169 -17.74 0.97 -24.24
CA VAL A 169 -19.01 1.11 -23.52
C VAL A 169 -19.75 2.36 -24.03
N PHE A 170 -19.05 3.49 -24.13
CA PHE A 170 -19.57 4.75 -24.61
C PHE A 170 -19.30 4.89 -26.12
N THR A 171 -20.26 4.43 -26.92
CA THR A 171 -20.19 4.55 -28.38
C THR A 171 -21.19 5.60 -28.86
N PRO A 172 -20.98 6.25 -30.03
CA PRO A 172 -21.93 7.24 -30.55
C PRO A 172 -23.38 6.73 -30.66
N LYS A 173 -23.57 5.42 -30.87
CA LYS A 173 -24.88 4.75 -30.95
C LYS A 173 -25.45 4.32 -29.59
N ARG A 174 -24.66 4.35 -28.51
CA ARG A 174 -25.03 3.93 -27.14
C ARG A 174 -24.59 4.98 -26.11
N ASN A 175 -24.82 6.25 -26.39
CA ASN A 175 -24.40 7.38 -25.54
C ASN A 175 -25.47 7.86 -24.53
N ARG A 176 -26.68 7.29 -24.55
CA ARG A 176 -27.75 7.55 -23.57
C ARG A 176 -27.60 6.69 -22.31
N LEU A 177 -26.40 6.70 -21.71
CA LEU A 177 -26.12 6.04 -20.43
C LEU A 177 -26.03 7.12 -19.35
N SER A 178 -26.64 6.86 -18.19
CA SER A 178 -26.30 7.63 -16.99
C SER A 178 -24.93 7.21 -16.48
N ASP A 179 -24.26 8.09 -15.75
CA ASP A 179 -22.91 7.85 -15.19
C ASP A 179 -22.86 6.53 -14.41
N GLN A 180 -23.83 6.31 -13.53
CA GLN A 180 -23.94 5.07 -12.74
C GLN A 180 -24.05 3.80 -13.61
N LYS A 181 -24.74 3.86 -14.76
CA LYS A 181 -24.87 2.71 -15.67
C LYS A 181 -23.60 2.51 -16.48
N PHE A 182 -22.94 3.60 -16.87
CA PHE A 182 -21.66 3.56 -17.56
C PHE A 182 -20.58 2.92 -16.68
N GLU A 183 -20.44 3.35 -15.42
CA GLU A 183 -19.48 2.80 -14.47
C GLU A 183 -19.70 1.30 -14.23
N LYS A 184 -20.95 0.88 -13.98
CA LYS A 184 -21.30 -0.54 -13.82
C LYS A 184 -20.91 -1.38 -15.03
N LEU A 185 -21.23 -0.90 -16.25
CA LEU A 185 -20.87 -1.58 -17.49
C LEU A 185 -19.36 -1.64 -17.71
N LEU A 186 -18.65 -0.57 -17.33
CA LEU A 186 -17.20 -0.48 -17.45
C LEU A 186 -16.51 -1.50 -16.54
N ILE A 187 -16.94 -1.61 -15.28
CA ILE A 187 -16.43 -2.59 -14.32
C ILE A 187 -16.72 -4.02 -14.77
N LEU A 188 -17.95 -4.32 -15.19
CA LEU A 188 -18.33 -5.65 -15.70
C LEU A 188 -17.46 -6.05 -16.90
N ARG A 189 -17.14 -5.09 -17.77
CA ARG A 189 -16.31 -5.33 -18.95
C ARG A 189 -14.85 -5.52 -18.58
N TYR A 190 -14.33 -4.71 -17.66
CA TYR A 190 -12.97 -4.86 -17.15
C TYR A 190 -12.76 -6.21 -16.47
N ASN A 191 -13.68 -6.64 -15.60
CA ASN A 191 -13.59 -7.91 -14.86
C ASN A 191 -13.68 -9.16 -15.76
N ARG A 192 -14.41 -9.10 -16.88
CA ARG A 192 -14.46 -10.20 -17.86
C ARG A 192 -13.09 -10.51 -18.48
N TRP A 193 -12.22 -9.51 -18.58
CA TRP A 193 -10.89 -9.65 -19.15
C TRP A 193 -9.87 -10.31 -18.20
N PHE A 194 -10.16 -10.41 -16.90
CA PHE A 194 -9.29 -11.10 -15.93
C PHE A 194 -9.56 -12.61 -15.83
N LYS A 195 -10.69 -13.10 -16.38
CA LYS A 195 -11.08 -14.52 -16.34
C LYS A 195 -10.72 -15.29 -17.62
N SER A 196 -9.74 -14.81 -18.40
CA SER A 196 -9.26 -15.48 -19.62
C SER A 196 -7.97 -16.24 -19.37
#